data_AF-A0A7T7M9D7-F1
#
_entry.id   AF-A0A7T7M9D7-F1
#
_cell.length_a   1.000
_cell.length_b   1.000
_cell.length_c   1.000
_cell.angle_alpha   90.00
_cell.angle_beta   90.00
_cell.angle_gamma   90.00
#
_symmetry.space_group_name_H-M   'P 1'
#
loop_
_entity.id
_entity.type
_entity.pdbx_description
1 polymer ?
#
loop_
_entity_poly.entity_id
_entity_poly.type
_entity_poly.pdbx_seq_one_letter_code
_entity_poly.pdbx_strand_id
1 'polypeptide(L)'
;MSGGSSSVNTDDLRSLAAAIESAAGFVSQAAAHASNARAQVDDVVIPARPTVMRANTGAVQYPQVYIEPAAASNNGPDPDEVKRLKDAAQEDLDDVTVETCASPSLGAVAGRLSGLAKDVLACADMYDAANGKATPAPGSSVTGPASPLAIPGPTNGVITLGARMFTLAVLDSISRVTVADQLLDVLGLDLPADIVQGIETLMSDPGTSLWVLKDVFRLMVLGFAASRASTGQEAATVQQEIRAAAQRLDPWVKERLPDKVQIGTQLVDPSTLTPVQRCTYYISLLAAQSARQRYGASTGVEVSERSTVQGDKTPVRTMKVPPSTKDPFGLKSAVPPTSLQGGNQGGYQAVPLPSATVSGTIEFSRTLQSDRHLDDKKIAAISIQRIDHVDGRKSYLVTIPGTVDWGSGSAAGQDLLTNMQGAAGAPTDMESGVVTAMRAAGIQPGDEVALYGHSQGGITAVNIAADPEVAKQFNVTTVLTAGAPTAHVQLPDKVHALHLENTADAVPALSGGPTPTGANRVVVQVDTHEKGIKTYPHDSGVYAQVTQGLEGAGEPAVEEWSEHYRQFLGEGEQRTLADGTVVTATASEVVYDIKRTFD
;
A
#
# COMPACT_ATOMS: atom_id res chain seq x y z
N MET A 1 -14.70 -34.34 -6.75
CA MET A 1 -13.93 -34.51 -7.99
C MET A 1 -12.47 -34.27 -7.65
N SER A 2 -11.55 -35.16 -8.04
CA SER A 2 -10.12 -35.02 -7.74
C SER A 2 -9.52 -33.87 -8.56
N GLY A 3 -9.22 -32.76 -7.91
CA GLY A 3 -8.54 -31.61 -8.53
C GLY A 3 -7.17 -32.04 -9.03
N GLY A 4 -6.94 -31.96 -10.33
CA GLY A 4 -5.66 -32.28 -10.94
C GLY A 4 -4.59 -31.31 -10.44
N SER A 5 -3.53 -31.85 -9.85
CA SER A 5 -2.32 -31.09 -9.55
C SER A 5 -1.52 -30.91 -10.84
N SER A 6 -1.68 -29.77 -11.50
CA SER A 6 -0.68 -29.31 -12.47
C SER A 6 0.54 -28.86 -11.68
N SER A 7 1.58 -29.70 -11.57
CA SER A 7 2.85 -29.26 -10.99
C SER A 7 3.56 -28.35 -11.99
N VAL A 8 3.64 -27.06 -11.70
CA VAL A 8 4.44 -26.11 -12.48
C VAL A 8 5.91 -26.33 -12.16
N ASN A 9 6.74 -26.57 -13.18
CA ASN A 9 8.18 -26.68 -13.02
C ASN A 9 8.80 -25.28 -12.93
N THR A 10 9.20 -24.87 -11.73
CA THR A 10 9.76 -23.54 -11.49
C THR A 10 11.14 -23.34 -12.14
N ASP A 11 11.87 -24.42 -12.44
CA ASP A 11 13.14 -24.35 -13.18
C ASP A 11 12.93 -23.97 -14.66
N ASP A 12 11.83 -24.41 -15.27
CA ASP A 12 11.47 -24.06 -16.65
C ASP A 12 11.05 -22.58 -16.74
N LEU A 13 10.33 -22.07 -15.74
CA LEU A 13 9.98 -20.65 -15.63
C LEU A 13 11.23 -19.77 -15.48
N ARG A 14 12.19 -20.18 -14.64
CA ARG A 14 13.46 -19.46 -14.47
C ARG A 14 14.30 -19.48 -15.75
N SER A 15 14.29 -20.60 -16.48
CA SER A 15 14.97 -20.73 -17.78
C SER A 15 14.31 -19.85 -18.85
N LEU A 16 12.97 -19.78 -18.86
CA LEU A 16 12.21 -18.88 -19.73
C LEU A 16 12.52 -17.41 -19.42
N ALA A 17 12.53 -17.02 -18.14
CA ALA A 17 12.88 -15.66 -17.74
C ALA A 17 14.31 -15.29 -18.16
N ALA A 18 15.28 -16.20 -18.02
CA ALA A 18 16.64 -15.98 -18.49
C ALA A 18 16.72 -15.78 -20.02
N ALA A 19 15.93 -16.54 -20.79
CA ALA A 19 15.86 -16.38 -22.24
C ALA A 19 15.22 -15.03 -22.64
N ILE A 20 14.14 -14.62 -21.97
CA ILE A 20 13.48 -13.32 -22.19
C ILE A 20 14.43 -12.17 -21.83
N GLU A 21 15.15 -12.26 -20.70
CA GLU A 21 16.12 -11.24 -20.28
C GLU A 21 17.29 -11.13 -21.27
N SER A 22 17.76 -12.27 -21.80
CA SER A 22 18.77 -12.25 -22.87
C SER A 22 18.24 -11.57 -24.15
N ALA A 23 16.98 -11.80 -24.52
CA ALA A 23 16.36 -11.12 -25.66
C ALA A 23 16.22 -9.61 -25.40
N ALA A 24 15.81 -9.21 -24.20
CA ALA A 24 15.76 -7.81 -23.78
C ALA A 24 17.14 -7.14 -23.88
N GLY A 25 18.21 -7.85 -23.48
CA GLY A 25 19.59 -7.38 -23.61
C GLY A 25 20.01 -7.10 -25.05
N PHE A 26 19.66 -7.97 -26.01
CA PHE A 26 19.96 -7.73 -27.42
C PHE A 26 19.19 -6.52 -27.99
N VAL A 27 17.91 -6.37 -27.62
CA VAL A 27 17.09 -5.23 -28.05
C VAL A 27 17.61 -3.91 -27.43
N SER A 28 18.08 -3.95 -26.19
CA SER A 28 18.71 -2.79 -25.52
C SER A 28 20.02 -2.37 -26.20
N GLN A 29 20.86 -3.33 -26.60
CA GLN A 29 22.08 -3.03 -27.37
C GLN A 29 21.75 -2.43 -28.74
N ALA A 30 20.72 -2.94 -29.42
CA ALA A 30 20.25 -2.36 -30.68
C ALA A 30 19.76 -0.92 -30.50
N ALA A 31 19.04 -0.63 -29.41
CA ALA A 31 18.62 0.73 -29.07
C ALA A 31 19.83 1.67 -28.84
N ALA A 32 20.85 1.21 -28.12
CA ALA A 32 22.08 1.98 -27.89
C ALA A 32 22.84 2.27 -29.20
N HIS A 33 22.92 1.30 -30.12
CA HIS A 33 23.50 1.50 -31.43
C HIS A 33 22.72 2.52 -32.27
N ALA A 34 21.39 2.46 -32.26
CA ALA A 34 20.54 3.43 -32.96
C ALA A 34 20.70 4.85 -32.40
N SER A 35 20.76 5.02 -31.06
CA SER A 35 21.01 6.33 -30.44
C SER A 35 22.40 6.89 -30.78
N ASN A 36 23.44 6.05 -30.82
CA ASN A 36 24.78 6.47 -31.23
C ASN A 36 24.82 6.89 -32.72
N ALA A 37 24.13 6.14 -33.58
CA ALA A 37 23.99 6.50 -35.00
C ALA A 37 23.26 7.85 -35.15
N ARG A 38 22.23 8.11 -34.35
CA ARG A 38 21.52 9.40 -34.35
C ARG A 38 22.41 10.57 -33.96
N ALA A 39 23.18 10.43 -32.89
CA ALA A 39 24.15 11.46 -32.49
C ALA A 39 25.16 11.77 -33.61
N GLN A 40 25.65 10.73 -34.31
CA GLN A 40 26.56 10.89 -35.44
C GLN A 40 25.90 11.60 -36.63
N VAL A 41 24.63 11.30 -36.92
CA VAL A 41 23.86 11.99 -37.97
C VAL A 41 23.60 13.45 -37.60
N ASP A 42 23.26 13.73 -36.35
CA ASP A 42 23.01 15.09 -35.86
C ASP A 42 24.26 15.98 -35.96
N ASP A 43 25.45 15.41 -35.72
CA ASP A 43 26.75 16.07 -35.83
C ASP A 43 27.21 16.34 -37.28
N VAL A 44 26.51 15.81 -38.31
CA VAL A 44 26.86 16.09 -39.72
C VAL A 44 26.65 17.57 -40.03
N VAL A 45 27.74 18.25 -40.40
CA VAL A 45 27.75 19.67 -40.81
C VAL A 45 27.44 19.78 -42.32
N ILE A 46 26.39 20.53 -42.67
CA ILE A 46 26.05 20.81 -44.06
C ILE A 46 27.04 21.86 -44.61
N PRO A 47 27.75 21.59 -45.72
CA PRO A 47 28.71 22.54 -46.29
C PRO A 47 28.04 23.83 -46.79
N ALA A 48 28.74 24.96 -46.70
CA ALA A 48 28.23 26.24 -47.20
C ALA A 48 28.21 26.27 -48.74
N ARG A 49 27.17 26.88 -49.33
CA ARG A 49 27.08 27.05 -50.80
C ARG A 49 28.23 27.94 -51.30
N PRO A 50 28.98 27.54 -52.35
CA PRO A 50 30.03 28.39 -52.91
C PRO A 50 29.44 29.68 -53.51
N THR A 51 29.97 30.83 -53.09
CA THR A 51 29.58 32.14 -53.59
C THR A 51 30.09 32.33 -55.03
N VAL A 52 29.19 32.39 -56.01
CA VAL A 52 29.56 32.70 -57.39
C VAL A 52 29.85 34.20 -57.51
N MET A 53 31.14 34.58 -57.56
CA MET A 53 31.52 35.93 -57.97
C MET A 53 31.21 36.12 -59.46
N ARG A 54 30.26 37.02 -59.79
CA ARG A 54 30.03 37.43 -61.18
C ARG A 54 31.20 38.29 -61.65
N ALA A 55 31.95 37.80 -62.65
CA ALA A 55 32.95 38.60 -63.36
C ALA A 55 32.25 39.73 -64.15
N ASN A 56 32.76 40.94 -64.00
CA ASN A 56 32.29 42.16 -64.66
C ASN A 56 32.85 42.18 -66.10
N THR A 57 32.05 41.82 -67.12
CA THR A 57 32.52 41.82 -68.52
C THR A 57 32.28 43.16 -69.19
N GLY A 58 33.23 44.08 -69.00
CA GLY A 58 33.45 45.20 -69.91
C GLY A 58 34.49 44.83 -70.97
N ALA A 59 34.05 44.74 -72.23
CA ALA A 59 34.81 44.79 -73.49
C ALA A 59 35.91 43.73 -73.75
N VAL A 60 35.69 42.89 -74.78
CA VAL A 60 36.44 42.81 -76.07
C VAL A 60 36.21 41.43 -76.70
N GLN A 61 35.79 41.43 -77.98
CA GLN A 61 35.60 40.27 -78.87
C GLN A 61 36.93 39.67 -79.36
N TYR A 62 37.08 38.33 -79.32
CA TYR A 62 37.64 37.49 -80.39
C TYR A 62 37.13 36.03 -80.24
N PRO A 63 37.03 35.24 -81.33
CA PRO A 63 36.39 33.93 -81.32
C PRO A 63 37.41 32.85 -80.95
N GLN A 64 37.17 32.12 -79.86
CA GLN A 64 37.94 30.92 -79.52
C GLN A 64 37.02 29.83 -78.98
N VAL A 65 36.93 28.76 -79.77
CA VAL A 65 36.79 27.35 -79.39
C VAL A 65 36.08 27.07 -78.06
N TYR A 66 34.89 26.48 -78.13
CA TYR A 66 34.28 25.75 -77.02
C TYR A 66 35.14 24.51 -76.74
N ILE A 67 36.18 24.66 -75.92
CA ILE A 67 36.79 23.55 -75.19
C ILE A 67 36.02 23.52 -73.88
N GLU A 68 35.22 22.49 -73.64
CA GLU A 68 34.78 22.20 -72.27
C GLU A 68 36.03 22.01 -71.42
N PRO A 69 36.33 22.88 -70.44
CA PRO A 69 37.33 22.56 -69.45
C PRO A 69 36.69 21.45 -68.63
N ALA A 70 37.27 20.26 -68.72
CA ALA A 70 36.96 19.12 -67.86
C ALA A 70 36.67 19.62 -66.43
N ALA A 71 35.43 19.46 -65.98
CA ALA A 71 35.01 19.79 -64.62
C ALA A 71 35.60 18.76 -63.65
N ALA A 72 36.92 18.77 -63.50
CA ALA A 72 37.62 18.04 -62.47
C ALA A 72 37.46 18.78 -61.13
N SER A 73 36.53 18.25 -60.32
CA SER A 73 36.76 17.90 -58.92
C SER A 73 37.38 18.95 -57.98
N ASN A 74 36.69 20.04 -57.68
CA ASN A 74 37.09 20.91 -56.54
C ASN A 74 35.94 21.55 -55.74
N ASN A 75 34.70 21.11 -55.94
CA ASN A 75 33.61 21.51 -55.04
C ASN A 75 33.26 20.29 -54.19
N GLY A 76 33.20 20.47 -52.87
CA GLY A 76 32.78 19.43 -51.92
C GLY A 76 31.38 18.87 -52.22
N PRO A 77 30.89 17.94 -51.39
CA PRO A 77 29.58 17.32 -51.62
C PRO A 77 28.47 18.38 -51.69
N ASP A 78 27.48 18.16 -52.58
CA ASP A 78 26.36 19.08 -52.79
C ASP A 78 25.63 19.32 -51.46
N PRO A 79 25.58 20.58 -50.95
CA PRO A 79 24.91 20.90 -49.70
C PRO A 79 23.45 20.45 -49.63
N ASP A 80 22.73 20.52 -50.75
CA ASP A 80 21.32 20.14 -50.80
C ASP A 80 21.15 18.62 -50.71
N GLU A 81 22.09 17.86 -51.30
CA GLU A 81 22.11 16.40 -51.22
C GLU A 81 22.48 15.91 -49.82
N VAL A 82 23.50 16.52 -49.21
CA VAL A 82 23.90 16.20 -47.82
C VAL A 82 22.77 16.48 -46.84
N LYS A 83 22.02 17.58 -47.05
CA LYS A 83 20.85 17.89 -46.24
C LYS A 83 19.74 16.84 -46.40
N ARG A 84 19.40 16.45 -47.64
CA ARG A 84 18.36 15.43 -47.90
C ARG A 84 18.70 14.08 -47.25
N LEU A 85 19.94 13.63 -47.36
CA LEU A 85 20.38 12.36 -46.77
C LEU A 85 20.40 12.41 -45.24
N LYS A 86 20.78 13.55 -44.65
CA LYS A 86 20.73 13.75 -43.20
C LYS A 86 19.28 13.70 -42.70
N ASP A 87 18.37 14.44 -43.35
CA ASP A 87 16.95 14.49 -42.96
C ASP A 87 16.30 13.09 -43.05
N ALA A 88 16.57 12.33 -44.11
CA ALA A 88 16.06 10.96 -44.27
C ALA A 88 16.61 9.98 -43.22
N ALA A 89 17.91 10.07 -42.89
CA ALA A 89 18.51 9.24 -41.84
C ALA A 89 17.97 9.57 -40.43
N GLN A 90 17.57 10.83 -40.19
CA GLN A 90 16.91 11.22 -38.94
C GLN A 90 15.49 10.64 -38.88
N GLU A 91 14.73 10.66 -39.97
CA GLU A 91 13.39 10.06 -40.06
C GLU A 91 13.43 8.54 -39.80
N ASP A 92 14.32 7.80 -40.47
CA ASP A 92 14.50 6.36 -40.26
C ASP A 92 14.91 6.00 -38.82
N LEU A 93 15.66 6.88 -38.14
CA LEU A 93 16.08 6.69 -36.75
C LEU A 93 14.99 7.08 -35.74
N ASP A 94 14.10 8.02 -36.09
CA ASP A 94 12.95 8.38 -35.26
C ASP A 94 11.98 7.20 -35.14
N ASP A 95 11.75 6.45 -36.22
CA ASP A 95 10.87 5.27 -36.25
C ASP A 95 11.26 4.15 -35.26
N VAL A 96 12.53 4.08 -34.85
CA VAL A 96 13.05 3.05 -33.93
C VAL A 96 13.40 3.57 -32.54
N THR A 97 13.63 4.88 -32.38
CA THR A 97 14.06 5.49 -31.11
C THR A 97 12.97 6.31 -30.41
N VAL A 98 11.98 6.83 -31.14
CA VAL A 98 10.91 7.67 -30.61
C VAL A 98 9.67 6.81 -30.33
N GLU A 99 9.15 6.90 -29.11
CA GLU A 99 7.90 6.23 -28.73
C GLU A 99 6.70 7.00 -29.26
N THR A 100 5.81 6.33 -30.01
CA THR A 100 4.55 6.91 -30.48
C THR A 100 3.37 6.14 -29.90
N CYS A 101 2.17 6.73 -29.92
CA CYS A 101 0.95 6.04 -29.49
C CYS A 101 0.61 4.79 -30.31
N ALA A 102 1.23 4.59 -31.48
CA ALA A 102 0.97 3.46 -32.38
C ALA A 102 2.07 2.38 -32.35
N SER A 103 3.32 2.75 -32.01
CA SER A 103 4.46 1.83 -31.99
C SER A 103 5.44 2.17 -30.84
N PRO A 104 5.81 1.18 -29.99
CA PRO A 104 6.82 1.38 -28.95
C PRO A 104 8.24 1.43 -29.53
N SER A 105 9.12 2.24 -28.94
CA SER A 105 10.54 2.29 -29.31
C SER A 105 11.29 1.01 -28.91
N LEU A 106 12.48 0.77 -29.49
CA LEU A 106 13.31 -0.39 -29.10
C LEU A 106 13.65 -0.40 -27.60
N GLY A 107 13.87 0.77 -27.01
CA GLY A 107 14.09 0.91 -25.56
C GLY A 107 12.85 0.52 -24.74
N ALA A 108 11.65 0.91 -25.19
CA ALA A 108 10.40 0.53 -24.54
C ALA A 108 10.12 -0.97 -24.67
N VAL A 109 10.41 -1.58 -25.83
CA VAL A 109 10.27 -3.03 -26.05
C VAL A 109 11.23 -3.82 -25.18
N ALA A 110 12.50 -3.40 -25.07
CA ALA A 110 13.47 -4.02 -24.17
C ALA A 110 13.02 -3.93 -22.70
N GLY A 111 12.50 -2.77 -22.30
CA GLY A 111 11.94 -2.56 -20.96
C GLY A 111 10.76 -3.48 -20.65
N ARG A 112 9.82 -3.65 -21.60
CA ARG A 112 8.66 -4.55 -21.46
C ARG A 112 9.07 -6.02 -21.39
N LEU A 113 10.06 -6.45 -22.18
CA LEU A 113 10.58 -7.82 -22.13
C LEU A 113 11.29 -8.10 -20.79
N SER A 114 12.09 -7.17 -20.28
CA SER A 114 12.71 -7.32 -18.95
C SER A 114 11.67 -7.29 -17.82
N GLY A 115 10.59 -6.51 -17.97
CA GLY A 115 9.42 -6.56 -17.07
C GLY A 115 8.79 -7.96 -17.06
N LEU A 116 8.48 -8.50 -18.24
CA LEU A 116 7.91 -9.84 -18.39
C LEU A 116 8.82 -10.94 -17.81
N ALA A 117 10.13 -10.85 -17.99
CA ALA A 117 11.08 -11.80 -17.39
C ALA A 117 10.99 -11.77 -15.84
N LYS A 118 10.84 -10.59 -15.25
CA LYS A 118 10.66 -10.42 -13.80
C LYS A 118 9.31 -10.96 -13.31
N ASP A 119 8.24 -10.75 -14.06
CA ASP A 119 6.91 -11.30 -13.72
C ASP A 119 6.92 -12.84 -13.74
N VAL A 120 7.63 -13.44 -14.71
CA VAL A 120 7.83 -14.90 -14.77
C VAL A 120 8.65 -15.41 -13.59
N LEU A 121 9.65 -14.67 -13.12
CA LEU A 121 10.43 -15.00 -11.92
C LEU A 121 9.61 -14.87 -10.63
N ALA A 122 8.82 -13.79 -10.50
CA ALA A 122 7.93 -13.59 -9.37
C ALA A 122 6.88 -14.70 -9.28
N CYS A 123 6.33 -15.11 -10.42
CA CYS A 123 5.44 -16.26 -10.52
C CYS A 123 6.13 -17.56 -10.06
N ALA A 124 7.37 -17.82 -10.49
CA ALA A 124 8.15 -18.98 -10.04
C ALA A 124 8.40 -18.97 -8.52
N ASP A 125 8.74 -17.80 -7.95
CA ASP A 125 8.95 -17.63 -6.51
C ASP A 125 7.65 -17.85 -5.71
N MET A 126 6.50 -17.40 -6.22
CA MET A 126 5.18 -17.64 -5.63
C MET A 126 4.83 -19.14 -5.62
N TYR A 127 5.14 -19.88 -6.71
CA TYR A 127 4.94 -21.33 -6.78
C TYR A 127 5.89 -22.11 -5.85
N ASP A 128 7.15 -21.68 -5.71
CA ASP A 128 8.12 -22.29 -4.78
C ASP A 128 7.72 -22.05 -3.31
N ALA A 129 7.19 -20.85 -3.00
CA ALA A 129 6.65 -20.51 -1.70
C ALA A 129 5.39 -21.32 -1.36
N ALA A 130 4.48 -21.49 -2.33
CA ALA A 130 3.27 -22.31 -2.18
C ALA A 130 3.58 -23.81 -1.96
N ASN A 131 4.71 -24.30 -2.49
CA ASN A 131 5.15 -25.70 -2.35
C ASN A 131 6.11 -25.94 -1.17
N GLY A 132 6.39 -24.94 -0.33
CA GLY A 132 7.24 -25.08 0.85
C GLY A 132 8.73 -25.36 0.56
N LYS A 133 9.23 -25.02 -0.63
CA LYS A 133 10.62 -25.32 -1.07
C LYS A 133 11.66 -24.22 -0.78
N ALA A 134 11.34 -23.21 0.03
CA ALA A 134 12.21 -22.04 0.19
C ALA A 134 13.50 -22.31 1.02
N THR A 135 14.60 -22.63 0.32
CA THR A 135 15.97 -22.28 0.74
C THR A 135 16.62 -21.44 -0.37
N PRO A 136 17.15 -20.23 -0.09
CA PRO A 136 17.90 -19.48 -1.10
C PRO A 136 19.19 -20.23 -1.47
N ALA A 137 19.44 -20.41 -2.76
CA ALA A 137 20.67 -21.02 -3.24
C ALA A 137 21.90 -20.15 -2.86
N PRO A 138 23.02 -20.74 -2.41
CA PRO A 138 24.24 -19.99 -2.11
C PRO A 138 24.89 -19.52 -3.41
N GLY A 139 24.94 -18.20 -3.63
CA GLY A 139 25.59 -17.60 -4.81
C GLY A 139 24.87 -16.40 -5.43
N SER A 140 23.69 -16.01 -4.93
CA SER A 140 23.00 -14.79 -5.38
C SER A 140 23.71 -13.53 -4.85
N SER A 141 24.80 -13.15 -5.51
CA SER A 141 25.39 -11.81 -5.35
C SER A 141 24.47 -10.79 -6.05
N VAL A 142 23.44 -10.32 -5.36
CA VAL A 142 22.57 -9.25 -5.89
C VAL A 142 23.24 -7.89 -5.61
N THR A 143 24.28 -7.63 -6.39
CA THR A 143 24.55 -6.29 -6.90
C THR A 143 23.96 -6.23 -8.30
N GLY A 144 22.71 -5.79 -8.41
CA GLY A 144 22.02 -5.54 -9.68
C GLY A 144 20.97 -4.43 -9.50
N PRO A 145 20.79 -3.51 -10.47
CA PRO A 145 20.42 -2.13 -10.19
C PRO A 145 18.91 -1.87 -10.34
N ALA A 146 18.29 -1.42 -9.26
CA ALA A 146 17.72 -0.08 -9.31
C ALA A 146 18.77 0.84 -8.67
N SER A 147 19.62 1.46 -9.47
CA SER A 147 20.14 2.77 -9.04
C SER A 147 18.91 3.68 -8.95
N PRO A 148 18.66 4.37 -7.83
CA PRO A 148 17.45 5.17 -7.60
C PRO A 148 17.33 6.42 -8.49
N LEU A 149 17.95 6.44 -9.68
CA LEU A 149 18.03 7.58 -10.59
C LEU A 149 17.46 7.33 -12.00
N ALA A 150 16.87 6.16 -12.28
CA ALA A 150 16.23 5.88 -13.57
C ALA A 150 14.71 5.72 -13.41
N ILE A 151 14.01 6.85 -13.27
CA ILE A 151 12.53 6.95 -13.33
C ILE A 151 12.18 7.70 -14.62
N PRO A 152 11.44 7.14 -15.58
CA PRO A 152 10.96 7.89 -16.74
C PRO A 152 9.86 8.87 -16.32
N GLY A 153 10.08 10.18 -16.51
CA GLY A 153 9.12 11.25 -16.20
C GLY A 153 9.75 12.64 -16.35
N PRO A 154 8.96 13.74 -16.45
CA PRO A 154 9.45 15.05 -16.88
C PRO A 154 10.59 15.59 -16.01
N THR A 155 11.69 15.92 -16.67
CA THR A 155 13.07 16.06 -16.18
C THR A 155 13.37 17.25 -15.25
N ASN A 156 12.40 18.09 -14.90
CA ASN A 156 12.67 19.32 -14.16
C ASN A 156 12.84 19.14 -12.63
N GLY A 157 12.31 18.06 -12.04
CA GLY A 157 12.46 17.78 -10.60
C GLY A 157 13.79 17.10 -10.24
N VAL A 158 14.28 16.19 -11.09
CA VAL A 158 15.42 15.30 -10.80
C VAL A 158 16.77 16.01 -10.97
N ILE A 159 16.88 16.93 -11.94
CA ILE A 159 18.09 17.73 -12.17
C ILE A 159 18.33 18.71 -11.01
N THR A 160 17.27 19.22 -10.41
CA THR A 160 17.34 20.16 -9.27
C THR A 160 17.74 19.45 -7.97
N LEU A 161 17.34 18.19 -7.79
CA LEU A 161 17.67 17.36 -6.63
C LEU A 161 19.13 16.87 -6.66
N GLY A 162 19.60 16.42 -7.84
CA GLY A 162 21.00 16.01 -8.05
C GLY A 162 22.00 17.15 -7.86
N ALA A 163 21.66 18.37 -8.31
CA ALA A 163 22.50 19.56 -8.15
C ALA A 163 22.57 20.08 -6.70
N ARG A 164 21.49 19.94 -5.90
CA ARG A 164 21.47 20.34 -4.48
C ARG A 164 22.20 19.36 -3.56
N MET A 165 22.20 18.07 -3.90
CA MET A 165 22.91 17.01 -3.16
C MET A 165 24.43 17.00 -3.40
N PHE A 166 24.90 17.44 -4.57
CA PHE A 166 26.33 17.63 -4.83
C PHE A 166 26.96 18.69 -3.90
N THR A 167 26.17 19.64 -3.42
CA THR A 167 26.59 20.68 -2.47
C THR A 167 26.77 20.15 -1.04
N LEU A 168 26.00 19.13 -0.63
CA LEU A 168 26.08 18.53 0.72
C LEU A 168 27.23 17.52 0.86
N ALA A 169 27.60 16.84 -0.23
CA ALA A 169 28.74 15.92 -0.26
C ALA A 169 30.12 16.60 -0.09
N VAL A 170 30.16 17.95 -0.09
CA VAL A 170 31.39 18.75 0.08
C VAL A 170 31.53 19.31 1.51
N LEU A 171 30.58 19.06 2.43
CA LEU A 171 30.60 19.62 3.79
C LEU A 171 30.96 18.57 4.86
N ASP A 172 32.26 18.27 4.96
CA ASP A 172 32.88 17.38 5.96
C ASP A 172 32.94 17.97 7.40
N SER A 173 32.15 19.01 7.73
CA SER A 173 32.43 19.77 8.97
C SER A 173 31.26 20.48 9.68
N ILE A 174 30.01 20.05 9.52
CA ILE A 174 28.88 20.65 10.27
C ILE A 174 28.17 19.64 11.17
N SER A 175 27.81 20.10 12.37
CA SER A 175 27.22 19.37 13.49
C SER A 175 26.03 18.46 13.11
N ARG A 176 26.01 17.26 13.71
CA ARG A 176 25.07 16.13 13.51
C ARG A 176 23.56 16.47 13.52
N VAL A 177 23.17 17.62 14.06
CA VAL A 177 21.77 18.07 14.17
C VAL A 177 21.26 18.66 12.83
N THR A 178 22.15 19.13 11.94
CA THR A 178 21.73 19.82 10.70
C THR A 178 21.48 18.90 9.49
N VAL A 179 21.86 17.63 9.56
CA VAL A 179 21.79 16.72 8.39
C VAL A 179 20.38 16.16 8.19
N ALA A 180 19.62 15.90 9.26
CA ALA A 180 18.24 15.38 9.17
C ALA A 180 17.27 16.42 8.60
N ASP A 181 17.27 17.64 9.16
CA ASP A 181 16.44 18.76 8.70
C ASP A 181 16.73 19.12 7.23
N GLN A 182 18.00 19.14 6.84
CA GLN A 182 18.39 19.44 5.45
C GLN A 182 18.03 18.31 4.47
N LEU A 183 18.05 17.04 4.89
CA LEU A 183 17.61 15.92 4.04
C LEU A 183 16.11 15.98 3.77
N LEU A 184 15.31 16.33 4.78
CA LEU A 184 13.86 16.42 4.69
C LEU A 184 13.41 17.61 3.83
N ASP A 185 14.07 18.77 3.98
CA ASP A 185 13.84 19.97 3.15
C ASP A 185 14.25 19.78 1.69
N VAL A 186 15.32 19.02 1.42
CA VAL A 186 15.79 18.73 0.05
C VAL A 186 14.84 17.76 -0.66
N LEU A 187 14.15 16.86 0.07
CA LEU A 187 13.24 15.85 -0.47
C LEU A 187 11.77 16.30 -0.54
N GLY A 188 11.40 17.42 0.08
CA GLY A 188 10.04 17.97 0.04
C GLY A 188 9.00 17.11 0.75
N LEU A 189 9.41 16.31 1.74
CA LEU A 189 8.55 15.41 2.51
C LEU A 189 8.21 16.06 3.87
N ASP A 190 6.93 16.32 4.12
CA ASP A 190 6.43 16.75 5.43
C ASP A 190 6.20 15.50 6.30
N LEU A 191 7.27 14.96 6.90
CA LEU A 191 7.16 13.81 7.79
C LEU A 191 6.72 14.26 9.19
N PRO A 192 5.78 13.54 9.85
CA PRO A 192 5.48 13.77 11.25
C PRO A 192 6.75 13.73 12.12
N ALA A 193 6.87 14.69 13.06
CA ALA A 193 8.07 14.91 13.87
C ALA A 193 8.56 13.67 14.64
N ASP A 194 7.71 12.68 14.89
CA ASP A 194 8.04 11.41 15.52
C ASP A 194 8.78 10.42 14.63
N ILE A 195 8.49 10.41 13.32
CA ILE A 195 9.28 9.64 12.35
C ILE A 195 10.69 10.23 12.31
N VAL A 196 10.80 11.56 12.32
CA VAL A 196 12.07 12.29 12.35
C VAL A 196 12.86 11.96 13.61
N GLN A 197 12.24 12.04 14.79
CA GLN A 197 12.89 11.73 16.07
C GLN A 197 13.33 10.25 16.19
N GLY A 198 12.55 9.32 15.63
CA GLY A 198 12.92 7.90 15.55
C GLY A 198 14.15 7.67 14.66
N ILE A 199 14.20 8.34 13.50
CA ILE A 199 15.36 8.34 12.60
C ILE A 199 16.58 8.96 13.30
N GLU A 200 16.43 10.09 13.98
CA GLU A 200 17.49 10.74 14.76
C GLU A 200 18.06 9.85 15.86
N THR A 201 17.21 9.14 16.58
CA THR A 201 17.63 8.19 17.64
C THR A 201 18.45 7.06 17.04
N LEU A 202 17.99 6.48 15.92
CA LEU A 202 18.70 5.43 15.19
C LEU A 202 19.99 5.94 14.51
N MET A 203 20.08 7.21 14.14
CA MET A 203 21.30 7.83 13.62
C MET A 203 22.31 8.18 14.72
N SER A 204 21.83 8.40 15.95
CA SER A 204 22.67 8.79 17.09
C SER A 204 23.43 7.62 17.72
N ASP A 205 23.00 6.36 17.48
CA ASP A 205 23.71 5.16 17.90
C ASP A 205 24.82 4.77 16.89
N PRO A 206 26.10 4.67 17.33
CA PRO A 206 27.23 4.36 16.45
C PRO A 206 27.10 3.02 15.69
N GLY A 207 26.36 2.05 16.22
CA GLY A 207 26.17 0.72 15.61
C GLY A 207 25.10 0.67 14.51
N THR A 208 24.27 1.72 14.39
CA THR A 208 23.14 1.77 13.45
C THR A 208 23.28 2.90 12.42
N SER A 209 24.04 3.95 12.74
CA SER A 209 24.19 5.18 11.95
C SER A 209 24.44 5.01 10.43
N LEU A 210 25.37 4.14 10.03
CA LEU A 210 25.82 4.02 8.62
C LEU A 210 24.83 3.29 7.70
N TRP A 211 24.00 2.40 8.23
CA TRP A 211 23.02 1.65 7.41
C TRP A 211 21.58 2.11 7.63
N VAL A 212 21.23 2.69 8.77
CA VAL A 212 19.95 3.40 8.97
C VAL A 212 19.80 4.51 7.95
N LEU A 213 20.84 5.31 7.72
CA LEU A 213 20.85 6.35 6.67
C LEU A 213 20.58 5.77 5.28
N LYS A 214 21.10 4.57 4.98
CA LYS A 214 20.93 3.91 3.67
C LYS A 214 19.56 3.26 3.51
N ASP A 215 19.05 2.61 4.54
CA ASP A 215 17.80 1.85 4.51
C ASP A 215 16.58 2.73 4.74
N VAL A 216 16.66 3.72 5.64
CA VAL A 216 15.62 4.75 5.78
C VAL A 216 15.53 5.57 4.49
N PHE A 217 16.66 5.95 3.88
CA PHE A 217 16.66 6.61 2.56
C PHE A 217 16.02 5.75 1.47
N ARG A 218 16.34 4.45 1.42
CA ARG A 218 15.72 3.51 0.47
C ARG A 218 14.22 3.36 0.71
N LEU A 219 13.80 3.16 1.96
CA LEU A 219 12.38 3.04 2.32
C LEU A 219 11.60 4.35 2.06
N MET A 220 12.23 5.52 2.23
CA MET A 220 11.62 6.82 1.89
C MET A 220 11.49 7.01 0.37
N VAL A 221 12.52 6.66 -0.42
CA VAL A 221 12.46 6.67 -1.89
C VAL A 221 11.43 5.67 -2.40
N LEU A 222 11.34 4.49 -1.79
CA LEU A 222 10.35 3.46 -2.12
C LEU A 222 8.94 3.89 -1.73
N GLY A 223 8.73 4.56 -0.60
CA GLY A 223 7.43 5.13 -0.24
C GLY A 223 6.96 6.20 -1.23
N PHE A 224 7.89 7.03 -1.71
CA PHE A 224 7.60 8.04 -2.74
C PHE A 224 7.38 7.43 -4.13
N ALA A 225 8.08 6.34 -4.47
CA ALA A 225 7.83 5.60 -5.71
C ALA A 225 6.51 4.82 -5.65
N ALA A 226 6.22 4.18 -4.51
CA ALA A 226 5.00 3.42 -4.29
C ALA A 226 3.75 4.28 -4.31
N SER A 227 3.84 5.53 -3.83
CA SER A 227 2.71 6.47 -3.92
C SER A 227 2.34 6.86 -5.35
N ARG A 228 3.21 6.58 -6.34
CA ARG A 228 2.95 6.78 -7.77
C ARG A 228 2.36 5.56 -8.48
N ALA A 229 2.38 4.37 -7.87
CA ALA A 229 1.64 3.21 -8.33
C ALA A 229 1.82 2.88 -9.83
N SER A 230 3.05 2.97 -10.32
CA SER A 230 3.36 3.05 -11.76
C SER A 230 3.86 1.73 -12.35
N THR A 231 3.95 0.65 -11.57
CA THR A 231 4.57 -0.60 -12.00
C THR A 231 3.72 -1.85 -11.71
N GLY A 232 2.78 -1.79 -10.76
CA GLY A 232 2.05 -2.97 -10.28
C GLY A 232 2.89 -3.89 -9.37
N GLN A 233 4.13 -3.51 -9.07
CA GLN A 233 5.11 -4.28 -8.27
C GLN A 233 5.53 -3.56 -6.98
N GLU A 234 4.84 -2.47 -6.64
CA GLU A 234 5.13 -1.63 -5.49
C GLU A 234 5.09 -2.43 -4.18
N ALA A 235 4.03 -3.21 -3.97
CA ALA A 235 3.84 -4.01 -2.77
C ALA A 235 4.97 -5.05 -2.60
N ALA A 236 5.29 -5.79 -3.67
CA ALA A 236 6.35 -6.81 -3.64
C ALA A 236 7.72 -6.20 -3.30
N THR A 237 8.04 -5.05 -3.92
CA THR A 237 9.31 -4.34 -3.69
C THR A 237 9.40 -3.83 -2.25
N VAL A 238 8.34 -3.19 -1.75
CA VAL A 238 8.29 -2.69 -0.37
C VAL A 238 8.39 -3.83 0.64
N GLN A 239 7.69 -4.94 0.41
CA GLN A 239 7.73 -6.10 1.30
C GLN A 239 9.15 -6.67 1.44
N GLN A 240 9.86 -6.82 0.32
CA GLN A 240 11.22 -7.36 0.31
C GLN A 240 12.17 -6.44 1.07
N GLU A 241 12.07 -5.14 0.86
CA GLU A 241 12.96 -4.15 1.47
C GLU A 241 12.68 -3.98 2.97
N ILE A 242 11.41 -3.97 3.40
CA ILE A 242 11.03 -3.98 4.81
C ILE A 242 11.54 -5.24 5.51
N ARG A 243 11.37 -6.41 4.89
CA ARG A 243 11.88 -7.66 5.44
C ARG A 243 13.40 -7.61 5.60
N ALA A 244 14.12 -7.14 4.57
CA ALA A 244 15.57 -7.08 4.59
C ALA A 244 16.08 -6.06 5.62
N ALA A 245 15.45 -4.89 5.73
CA ALA A 245 15.77 -3.88 6.73
C ALA A 245 15.51 -4.41 8.15
N ALA A 246 14.36 -5.03 8.38
CA ALA A 246 14.03 -5.64 9.66
C ALA A 246 15.03 -6.74 10.05
N GLN A 247 15.43 -7.62 9.12
CA GLN A 247 16.44 -8.65 9.40
C GLN A 247 17.80 -8.06 9.82
N ARG A 248 18.19 -6.91 9.27
CA ARG A 248 19.42 -6.20 9.67
C ARG A 248 19.30 -5.54 11.04
N LEU A 249 18.13 -4.97 11.33
CA LEU A 249 17.85 -4.27 12.59
C LEU A 249 17.58 -5.22 13.77
N ASP A 250 17.08 -6.42 13.49
CA ASP A 250 16.59 -7.40 14.46
C ASP A 250 17.58 -7.75 15.59
N PRO A 251 18.88 -8.00 15.34
CA PRO A 251 19.82 -8.30 16.43
C PRO A 251 19.94 -7.15 17.44
N TRP A 252 19.98 -5.91 16.95
CA TRP A 252 20.08 -4.71 17.81
C TRP A 252 18.78 -4.46 18.58
N VAL A 253 17.62 -4.73 17.94
CA VAL A 253 16.30 -4.60 18.58
C VAL A 253 16.09 -5.65 19.67
N LYS A 254 16.53 -6.90 19.46
CA LYS A 254 16.42 -7.97 20.45
C LYS A 254 17.06 -7.62 21.79
N GLU A 255 18.19 -6.92 21.76
CA GLU A 255 18.89 -6.47 22.98
C GLU A 255 18.15 -5.35 23.74
N ARG A 256 17.19 -4.70 23.10
CA ARG A 256 16.49 -3.50 23.62
C ARG A 256 15.00 -3.73 23.88
N LEU A 257 14.45 -4.84 23.41
CA LEU A 257 13.10 -5.25 23.80
C LEU A 257 13.10 -5.80 25.23
N PRO A 258 11.99 -5.63 25.97
CA PRO A 258 11.82 -6.29 27.26
C PRO A 258 11.83 -7.82 27.12
N ASP A 259 12.16 -8.54 28.20
CA ASP A 259 12.18 -10.02 28.26
C ASP A 259 10.85 -10.65 27.80
N LYS A 260 9.73 -9.96 28.04
CA LYS A 260 8.40 -10.31 27.56
C LYS A 260 7.72 -9.08 26.99
N VAL A 261 7.06 -9.26 25.85
CA VAL A 261 6.26 -8.23 25.18
C VAL A 261 4.79 -8.62 25.20
N GLN A 262 3.92 -7.62 25.21
CA GLN A 262 2.49 -7.84 25.25
C GLN A 262 1.95 -7.90 23.82
N ILE A 263 1.30 -9.01 23.46
CA ILE A 263 0.65 -9.20 22.17
C ILE A 263 -0.82 -9.52 22.43
N GLY A 264 -1.69 -8.58 22.08
CA GLY A 264 -3.09 -8.61 22.52
C GLY A 264 -3.20 -8.81 24.05
N THR A 265 -3.91 -9.86 24.46
CA THR A 265 -4.05 -10.22 25.89
C THR A 265 -2.89 -11.04 26.46
N GLN A 266 -1.94 -11.48 25.62
CA GLN A 266 -0.89 -12.41 26.03
C GLN A 266 0.45 -11.71 26.28
N LEU A 267 1.23 -12.24 27.23
CA LEU A 267 2.65 -11.93 27.34
C LEU A 267 3.45 -13.03 26.66
N VAL A 268 4.18 -12.67 25.61
CA VAL A 268 4.94 -13.61 24.78
C VAL A 268 6.44 -13.33 24.86
N ASP A 269 7.23 -14.34 24.51
CA ASP A 269 8.66 -14.17 24.31
C ASP A 269 8.92 -13.43 22.99
N PRO A 270 9.70 -12.34 22.96
CA PRO A 270 9.99 -11.65 21.69
C PRO A 270 10.58 -12.55 20.61
N SER A 271 11.23 -13.66 20.98
CA SER A 271 11.78 -14.63 20.02
C SER A 271 10.71 -15.34 19.17
N THR A 272 9.45 -15.39 19.61
CA THR A 272 8.34 -15.99 18.83
C THR A 272 7.82 -15.06 17.75
N LEU A 273 8.19 -13.78 17.77
CA LEU A 273 7.80 -12.79 16.77
C LEU A 273 8.71 -12.85 15.53
N THR A 274 8.19 -12.42 14.39
CA THR A 274 9.04 -12.20 13.21
C THR A 274 9.99 -11.03 13.43
N PRO A 275 11.11 -10.94 12.69
CA PRO A 275 11.99 -9.76 12.71
C PRO A 275 11.25 -8.45 12.48
N VAL A 276 10.29 -8.44 11.55
CA VAL A 276 9.47 -7.27 11.22
C VAL A 276 8.62 -6.88 12.41
N GLN A 277 7.88 -7.81 13.02
CA GLN A 277 7.09 -7.54 14.22
C GLN A 277 7.93 -6.98 15.37
N ARG A 278 9.11 -7.55 15.67
CA ARG A 278 10.00 -7.02 16.73
C ARG A 278 10.44 -5.60 16.44
N CYS A 279 10.89 -5.33 15.21
CA CYS A 279 11.32 -3.98 14.81
C CYS A 279 10.16 -2.99 14.90
N THR A 280 8.99 -3.34 14.38
CA THR A 280 7.78 -2.51 14.44
C THR A 280 7.34 -2.29 15.89
N TYR A 281 7.42 -3.31 16.76
CA TYR A 281 7.12 -3.17 18.18
C TYR A 281 8.05 -2.15 18.84
N TYR A 282 9.36 -2.27 18.60
CA TYR A 282 10.33 -1.31 19.14
C TYR A 282 10.10 0.11 18.65
N ILE A 283 9.84 0.29 17.35
CA ILE A 283 9.50 1.60 16.77
C ILE A 283 8.22 2.15 17.42
N SER A 284 7.21 1.31 17.67
CA SER A 284 5.98 1.75 18.35
C SER A 284 6.23 2.21 19.80
N LEU A 285 7.20 1.63 20.51
CA LEU A 285 7.59 2.08 21.85
C LEU A 285 8.21 3.49 21.79
N LEU A 286 9.07 3.74 20.81
CA LEU A 286 9.63 5.07 20.56
C LEU A 286 8.55 6.09 20.18
N ALA A 287 7.64 5.70 19.29
CA ALA A 287 6.51 6.54 18.89
C ALA A 287 5.59 6.86 20.08
N ALA A 288 5.31 5.89 20.96
CA ALA A 288 4.54 6.10 22.18
C ALA A 288 5.24 7.06 23.16
N GLN A 289 6.57 6.99 23.26
CA GLN A 289 7.35 7.93 24.08
C GLN A 289 7.29 9.35 23.51
N SER A 290 7.42 9.51 22.19
CA SER A 290 7.30 10.80 21.50
C SER A 290 5.88 11.38 21.63
N ALA A 291 4.85 10.54 21.46
CA ALA A 291 3.47 10.89 21.71
C ALA A 291 3.26 11.41 23.14
N ARG A 292 3.83 10.71 24.14
CA ARG A 292 3.76 11.12 25.55
C ARG A 292 4.39 12.48 25.80
N GLN A 293 5.49 12.80 25.13
CA GLN A 293 6.14 14.12 25.24
C GLN A 293 5.28 15.23 24.62
N ARG A 294 4.54 14.94 23.55
CA ARG A 294 3.70 15.92 22.84
C ARG A 294 2.35 16.15 23.50
N TYR A 295 1.70 15.09 23.95
CA TYR A 295 0.29 15.14 24.36
C TYR A 295 0.06 14.85 25.86
N GLY A 296 1.10 14.44 26.59
CA GLY A 296 0.94 13.90 27.95
C GLY A 296 0.78 12.39 27.96
N ALA A 297 0.74 11.79 29.15
CA ALA A 297 0.53 10.36 29.28
C ALA A 297 -0.92 10.00 28.91
N SER A 298 -1.10 9.00 28.04
CA SER A 298 -2.44 8.48 27.74
C SER A 298 -3.11 8.00 29.04
N THR A 299 -4.30 8.52 29.30
CA THR A 299 -5.18 8.10 30.39
C THR A 299 -6.17 7.02 29.94
N GLY A 300 -6.17 6.68 28.64
CA GLY A 300 -6.97 5.62 28.05
C GLY A 300 -7.77 6.07 26.84
N VAL A 301 -8.96 5.49 26.66
CA VAL A 301 -9.90 5.86 25.61
C VAL A 301 -11.29 6.14 26.16
N GLU A 302 -11.93 7.16 25.59
CA GLU A 302 -13.36 7.39 25.68
C GLU A 302 -14.04 6.77 24.47
N VAL A 303 -15.02 5.91 24.72
CA VAL A 303 -15.89 5.30 23.71
C VAL A 303 -17.26 5.92 23.90
N SER A 304 -17.75 6.65 22.91
CA SER A 304 -18.97 7.45 23.02
C SER A 304 -20.01 6.99 22.01
N GLU A 305 -21.20 6.66 22.50
CA GLU A 305 -22.33 6.27 21.66
C GLU A 305 -22.97 7.51 21.03
N ARG A 306 -23.03 7.57 19.69
CA ARG A 306 -23.65 8.70 18.99
C ARG A 306 -25.16 8.75 19.21
N SER A 307 -25.71 9.96 19.26
CA SER A 307 -27.16 10.18 19.28
C SER A 307 -27.78 9.82 17.94
N THR A 308 -28.93 9.15 17.96
CA THR A 308 -29.74 8.88 16.77
C THR A 308 -30.63 10.09 16.40
N VAL A 309 -30.63 11.15 17.22
CA VAL A 309 -31.40 12.36 16.97
C VAL A 309 -30.64 13.23 15.98
N GLN A 310 -31.25 13.49 14.81
CA GLN A 310 -30.61 14.25 13.74
C GLN A 310 -30.12 15.62 14.21
N GLY A 311 -28.81 15.87 14.06
CA GLY A 311 -28.17 17.14 14.44
C GLY A 311 -27.75 17.23 15.91
N ASP A 312 -28.13 16.27 16.76
CA ASP A 312 -27.62 16.16 18.13
C ASP A 312 -26.24 15.48 18.11
N LYS A 313 -25.24 16.21 18.60
CA LYS A 313 -23.84 15.74 18.71
C LYS A 313 -23.49 15.31 20.13
N THR A 314 -24.46 15.34 21.04
CA THR A 314 -24.26 14.93 22.43
C THR A 314 -24.24 13.40 22.49
N PRO A 315 -23.18 12.78 23.02
CA PRO A 315 -23.16 11.34 23.13
C PRO A 315 -24.24 10.86 24.09
N VAL A 316 -24.93 9.78 23.73
CA VAL A 316 -25.96 9.14 24.58
C VAL A 316 -25.33 8.66 25.89
N ARG A 317 -24.13 8.10 25.79
CA ARG A 317 -23.28 7.69 26.91
C ARG A 317 -21.82 7.61 26.47
N THR A 318 -20.92 7.72 27.44
CA THR A 318 -19.48 7.58 27.23
C THR A 318 -18.91 6.59 28.23
N MET A 319 -18.16 5.61 27.74
CA MET A 319 -17.41 4.64 28.54
C MET A 319 -15.94 5.03 28.56
N LYS A 320 -15.32 4.95 29.73
CA LYS A 320 -13.90 5.23 29.92
C LYS A 320 -13.16 3.92 30.13
N VAL A 321 -12.21 3.64 29.25
CA VAL A 321 -11.37 2.44 29.29
C VAL A 321 -9.95 2.90 29.60
N PRO A 322 -9.23 2.27 30.55
CA PRO A 322 -7.82 2.56 30.78
C PRO A 322 -6.97 2.32 29.52
N PRO A 323 -5.70 2.77 29.51
CA PRO A 323 -4.79 2.50 28.39
C PRO A 323 -4.76 1.00 28.04
N SER A 324 -4.67 0.71 26.75
CA SER A 324 -4.61 -0.65 26.19
C SER A 324 -3.52 -1.54 26.80
N THR A 325 -2.44 -0.96 27.31
CA THR A 325 -1.39 -1.69 28.07
C THR A 325 -1.84 -2.22 29.44
N LYS A 326 -2.89 -1.63 30.03
CA LYS A 326 -3.46 -2.04 31.33
C LYS A 326 -4.69 -2.93 31.18
N ASP A 327 -5.52 -2.64 30.19
CA ASP A 327 -6.73 -3.39 29.85
C ASP A 327 -6.83 -3.60 28.33
N PRO A 328 -6.06 -4.55 27.77
CA PRO A 328 -6.13 -4.87 26.35
C PRO A 328 -7.55 -5.25 25.95
N PHE A 329 -8.00 -4.72 24.82
CA PHE A 329 -9.37 -4.90 24.32
C PHE A 329 -10.47 -4.38 25.28
N GLY A 330 -10.13 -3.65 26.34
CA GLY A 330 -11.10 -3.12 27.30
C GLY A 330 -11.93 -4.19 28.01
N LEU A 331 -11.45 -5.44 28.08
CA LEU A 331 -12.25 -6.59 28.54
C LEU A 331 -12.59 -6.53 30.04
N LYS A 332 -11.75 -5.86 30.86
CA LYS A 332 -11.95 -5.75 32.32
C LYS A 332 -12.79 -4.54 32.69
N SER A 333 -12.82 -3.52 31.84
CA SER A 333 -13.56 -2.29 32.09
C SER A 333 -15.05 -2.55 32.20
N ALA A 334 -15.72 -1.84 33.11
CA ALA A 334 -17.16 -1.95 33.26
C ALA A 334 -17.85 -1.24 32.09
N VAL A 335 -18.71 -1.96 31.38
CA VAL A 335 -19.58 -1.39 30.35
C VAL A 335 -20.99 -1.40 30.91
N PRO A 336 -21.60 -0.22 31.16
CA PRO A 336 -22.97 -0.16 31.66
C PRO A 336 -23.89 -0.91 30.70
N PRO A 337 -24.78 -1.78 31.19
CA PRO A 337 -25.72 -2.47 30.33
C PRO A 337 -26.56 -1.44 29.59
N THR A 338 -26.76 -1.66 28.28
CA THR A 338 -27.70 -0.86 27.49
C THR A 338 -29.08 -0.98 28.13
N SER A 339 -29.66 0.14 28.56
CA SER A 339 -31.02 0.15 29.08
C SER A 339 -31.98 -0.23 27.95
N LEU A 340 -32.38 -1.49 27.88
CA LEU A 340 -33.41 -2.01 26.97
C LEU A 340 -34.83 -1.53 27.32
N GLN A 341 -34.97 -0.47 28.13
CA GLN A 341 -36.28 0.01 28.58
C GLN A 341 -36.93 0.88 27.50
N GLY A 342 -37.96 0.30 26.87
CA GLY A 342 -39.04 1.04 26.22
C GLY A 342 -38.97 1.10 24.70
N GLY A 343 -39.23 -0.02 24.00
CA GLY A 343 -39.66 -0.08 22.59
C GLY A 343 -38.64 0.34 21.52
N ASN A 344 -37.86 1.39 21.77
CA ASN A 344 -36.65 1.76 21.04
C ASN A 344 -35.47 1.08 21.74
N GLN A 345 -34.95 0.06 21.08
CA GLN A 345 -33.75 -0.65 21.51
C GLN A 345 -32.61 0.36 21.64
N GLY A 346 -31.97 0.44 22.81
CA GLY A 346 -31.03 1.53 23.15
C GLY A 346 -29.98 1.80 22.06
N GLY A 347 -29.70 3.06 21.76
CA GLY A 347 -28.68 3.51 20.79
C GLY A 347 -28.91 3.14 19.32
N TYR A 348 -29.71 2.11 19.04
CA TYR A 348 -29.90 1.55 17.70
C TYR A 348 -30.96 2.32 16.90
N GLN A 349 -30.58 2.76 15.71
CA GLN A 349 -31.48 3.31 14.71
C GLN A 349 -31.81 2.24 13.65
N ALA A 350 -33.08 2.11 13.27
CA ALA A 350 -33.47 1.24 12.16
C ALA A 350 -32.84 1.73 10.84
N VAL A 351 -32.22 0.81 10.11
CA VAL A 351 -31.57 1.07 8.81
C VAL A 351 -31.98 0.00 7.80
N PRO A 352 -31.85 0.24 6.48
CA PRO A 352 -31.93 -0.83 5.50
C PRO A 352 -30.92 -1.94 5.82
N LEU A 353 -31.20 -3.17 5.36
CA LEU A 353 -30.21 -4.25 5.43
C LEU A 353 -28.90 -3.77 4.76
N PRO A 354 -27.73 -4.09 5.35
CA PRO A 354 -26.44 -3.74 4.75
C PRO A 354 -26.32 -4.31 3.33
N SER A 355 -25.49 -3.67 2.50
CA SER A 355 -25.15 -4.23 1.20
C SER A 355 -24.54 -5.61 1.39
N ALA A 356 -25.09 -6.60 0.71
CA ALA A 356 -24.59 -7.97 0.79
C ALA A 356 -23.35 -8.20 -0.10
N THR A 357 -22.86 -7.14 -0.75
CA THR A 357 -21.61 -7.12 -1.52
C THR A 357 -20.43 -6.66 -0.67
N VAL A 358 -19.25 -7.19 -1.00
CA VAL A 358 -17.95 -6.77 -0.46
C VAL A 358 -17.71 -5.30 -0.82
N SER A 359 -17.95 -4.91 -2.07
CA SER A 359 -17.79 -3.52 -2.52
C SER A 359 -18.67 -2.53 -1.74
N GLY A 360 -19.92 -2.91 -1.46
CA GLY A 360 -20.85 -2.07 -0.71
C GLY A 360 -20.48 -1.92 0.76
N THR A 361 -19.86 -2.95 1.37
CA THR A 361 -19.30 -2.85 2.73
C THR A 361 -18.14 -1.85 2.77
N ILE A 362 -17.28 -1.86 1.75
CA ILE A 362 -16.15 -0.90 1.64
C ILE A 362 -16.68 0.54 1.46
N GLU A 363 -17.68 0.75 0.61
CA GLU A 363 -18.30 2.06 0.41
C GLU A 363 -19.02 2.59 1.66
N PHE A 364 -19.68 1.70 2.40
CA PHE A 364 -20.28 2.05 3.69
C PHE A 364 -19.21 2.53 4.68
N SER A 365 -18.09 1.80 4.81
CA SER A 365 -16.97 2.24 5.65
C SER A 365 -16.38 3.58 5.23
N ARG A 366 -16.28 3.83 3.92
CA ARG A 366 -15.78 5.10 3.38
C ARG A 366 -16.72 6.26 3.74
N THR A 367 -18.03 6.02 3.66
CA THR A 367 -19.05 6.99 4.06
C THR A 367 -18.98 7.28 5.55
N LEU A 368 -18.86 6.25 6.39
CA LEU A 368 -18.68 6.37 7.83
C LEU A 368 -17.44 7.20 8.19
N GLN A 369 -16.30 6.95 7.53
CA GLN A 369 -15.07 7.70 7.75
C GLN A 369 -15.19 9.19 7.35
N SER A 370 -16.03 9.48 6.36
CA SER A 370 -16.25 10.83 5.84
C SER A 370 -17.31 11.61 6.64
N ASP A 371 -18.11 10.92 7.46
CA ASP A 371 -19.18 11.51 8.26
C ASP A 371 -18.64 12.35 9.42
N ARG A 372 -19.11 13.60 9.52
CA ARG A 372 -18.50 14.69 10.30
C ARG A 372 -19.26 14.97 11.60
N HIS A 373 -19.50 13.94 12.40
CA HIS A 373 -20.37 14.06 13.59
C HIS A 373 -19.83 15.08 14.60
N LEU A 374 -18.56 15.00 14.96
CA LEU A 374 -17.89 15.93 15.87
C LEU A 374 -17.02 16.85 15.00
N ASP A 375 -17.11 18.18 15.17
CA ASP A 375 -16.40 19.15 14.30
C ASP A 375 -14.86 19.02 14.32
N ASP A 376 -14.34 18.08 15.13
CA ASP A 376 -12.98 17.57 15.13
C ASP A 376 -12.83 16.42 14.11
N LYS A 377 -12.22 16.71 12.96
CA LYS A 377 -11.99 15.78 11.83
C LYS A 377 -11.04 14.61 12.14
N LYS A 378 -10.75 14.38 13.42
CA LYS A 378 -9.72 13.48 13.91
C LYS A 378 -10.27 12.64 15.06
N ILE A 379 -11.54 12.25 15.06
CA ILE A 379 -12.06 11.27 16.02
C ILE A 379 -12.44 10.02 15.24
N ALA A 380 -11.95 8.87 15.69
CA ALA A 380 -12.26 7.60 15.06
C ALA A 380 -13.75 7.27 15.23
N ALA A 381 -14.39 6.83 14.16
CA ALA A 381 -15.79 6.41 14.16
C ALA A 381 -15.89 4.96 13.71
N ILE A 382 -16.63 4.14 14.45
CA ILE A 382 -16.94 2.76 14.07
C ILE A 382 -18.45 2.53 14.10
N SER A 383 -18.94 1.65 13.22
CA SER A 383 -20.36 1.29 13.15
C SER A 383 -20.55 -0.16 13.55
N ILE A 384 -21.65 -0.44 14.25
CA ILE A 384 -22.12 -1.77 14.56
C ILE A 384 -23.55 -1.90 14.03
N GLN A 385 -23.71 -2.68 12.97
CA GLN A 385 -25.01 -3.03 12.39
C GLN A 385 -25.44 -4.38 12.94
N ARG A 386 -26.59 -4.42 13.62
CA ARG A 386 -27.26 -5.64 14.07
C ARG A 386 -28.27 -6.08 13.03
N ILE A 387 -28.23 -7.34 12.64
CA ILE A 387 -29.22 -8.00 11.81
C ILE A 387 -30.04 -8.91 12.73
N ASP A 388 -31.35 -8.68 12.77
CA ASP A 388 -32.32 -9.57 13.41
C ASP A 388 -32.89 -10.51 12.34
N HIS A 389 -32.53 -11.80 12.43
CA HIS A 389 -32.91 -12.85 11.46
C HIS A 389 -34.34 -13.36 11.69
N VAL A 390 -34.95 -13.93 10.65
CA VAL A 390 -36.35 -14.42 10.71
C VAL A 390 -36.53 -15.67 11.60
N ASP A 391 -35.43 -16.35 11.94
CA ASP A 391 -35.39 -17.49 12.84
C ASP A 391 -35.12 -17.10 14.31
N GLY A 392 -34.91 -15.82 14.58
CA GLY A 392 -34.63 -15.26 15.91
C GLY A 392 -33.15 -15.19 16.28
N ARG A 393 -32.23 -15.63 15.39
CA ARG A 393 -30.79 -15.35 15.55
C ARG A 393 -30.50 -13.86 15.37
N LYS A 394 -29.32 -13.45 15.84
CA LYS A 394 -28.74 -12.13 15.61
C LYS A 394 -27.34 -12.27 15.07
N SER A 395 -27.02 -11.42 14.11
CA SER A 395 -25.65 -11.24 13.63
C SER A 395 -25.26 -9.76 13.69
N TYR A 396 -23.96 -9.49 13.78
CA TYR A 396 -23.41 -8.15 13.98
C TYR A 396 -22.25 -7.87 13.04
N LEU A 397 -22.42 -6.92 12.13
CA LEU A 397 -21.34 -6.39 11.31
C LEU A 397 -20.69 -5.19 12.00
N VAL A 398 -19.41 -5.32 12.34
CA VAL A 398 -18.59 -4.24 12.91
C VAL A 398 -17.71 -3.66 11.80
N THR A 399 -17.92 -2.39 11.47
CA THR A 399 -17.20 -1.68 10.41
C THR A 399 -16.18 -0.72 11.01
N ILE A 400 -14.90 -0.94 10.69
CA ILE A 400 -13.76 -0.19 11.25
C ILE A 400 -13.01 0.53 10.12
N PRO A 401 -13.17 1.85 9.95
CA PRO A 401 -12.44 2.62 8.96
C PRO A 401 -10.91 2.63 9.16
N GLY A 402 -10.20 3.19 8.17
CA GLY A 402 -8.75 3.38 8.22
C GLY A 402 -8.30 4.62 9.01
N THR A 403 -7.02 4.96 8.87
CA THR A 403 -6.37 6.12 9.50
C THR A 403 -7.10 7.43 9.19
N VAL A 404 -7.41 8.24 10.20
CA VAL A 404 -7.95 9.60 10.04
C VAL A 404 -6.95 10.69 10.42
N ASP A 405 -5.88 10.34 11.15
CA ASP A 405 -4.80 11.26 11.49
C ASP A 405 -3.44 10.61 11.23
N TRP A 406 -2.66 11.19 10.30
CA TRP A 406 -1.30 10.70 10.03
C TRP A 406 -0.26 11.22 11.03
N GLY A 407 -0.66 12.08 11.96
CA GLY A 407 0.09 12.33 13.18
C GLY A 407 0.18 11.06 14.05
N SER A 408 1.05 11.08 15.05
CA SER A 408 1.31 9.89 15.88
C SER A 408 1.00 10.16 17.33
N GLY A 409 0.12 9.35 17.90
CA GLY A 409 -0.30 9.43 19.30
C GLY A 409 -1.30 10.53 19.61
N SER A 410 -2.05 11.04 18.63
CA SER A 410 -3.03 12.11 18.81
C SER A 410 -4.31 11.60 19.51
N ALA A 411 -5.29 12.49 19.73
CA ALA A 411 -6.58 12.10 20.32
C ALA A 411 -7.41 11.17 19.40
N ALA A 412 -7.01 11.00 18.14
CA ALA A 412 -7.83 10.33 17.14
C ALA A 412 -8.05 8.85 17.36
N GLY A 413 -7.13 8.17 18.03
CA GLY A 413 -7.12 6.71 18.11
C GLY A 413 -6.75 6.04 16.78
N GLN A 414 -7.28 6.51 15.66
CA GLN A 414 -6.95 6.06 14.31
C GLN A 414 -5.75 6.79 13.69
N ASP A 415 -4.56 6.54 14.26
CA ASP A 415 -3.36 7.31 13.94
C ASP A 415 -2.09 6.48 13.67
N LEU A 416 -0.97 7.13 13.34
CA LEU A 416 0.27 6.41 12.99
C LEU A 416 0.82 5.57 14.15
N LEU A 417 0.64 6.00 15.40
CA LEU A 417 1.05 5.21 16.56
C LEU A 417 0.26 3.90 16.62
N THR A 418 -1.07 3.98 16.48
CA THR A 418 -1.95 2.80 16.46
C THR A 418 -1.62 1.88 15.28
N ASN A 419 -1.26 2.42 14.10
CA ASN A 419 -0.78 1.62 12.97
C ASN A 419 0.42 0.75 13.36
N MET A 420 1.45 1.37 13.95
CA MET A 420 2.67 0.68 14.35
C MET A 420 2.40 -0.34 15.46
N GLN A 421 1.65 0.04 16.49
CA GLN A 421 1.30 -0.87 17.59
C GLN A 421 0.52 -2.08 17.07
N GLY A 422 -0.52 -1.85 16.26
CA GLY A 422 -1.38 -2.91 15.73
C GLY A 422 -0.61 -3.87 14.81
N ALA A 423 0.22 -3.35 13.89
CA ALA A 423 1.04 -4.18 13.00
C ALA A 423 2.13 -4.96 13.75
N ALA A 424 2.57 -4.47 14.91
CA ALA A 424 3.43 -5.20 15.82
C ALA A 424 2.69 -6.28 16.64
N GLY A 425 1.36 -6.25 16.65
CA GLY A 425 0.51 -7.04 17.56
C GLY A 425 0.43 -6.48 18.98
N ALA A 426 1.03 -5.32 19.26
CA ALA A 426 0.93 -4.66 20.56
C ALA A 426 -0.51 -4.19 20.80
N PRO A 427 -1.00 -4.20 22.05
CA PRO A 427 -2.33 -3.69 22.37
C PRO A 427 -2.53 -2.26 21.86
N THR A 428 -3.67 -2.01 21.23
CA THR A 428 -4.02 -0.67 20.75
C THR A 428 -5.26 -0.09 21.41
N ASP A 429 -5.30 1.23 21.43
CA ASP A 429 -6.46 1.99 21.93
C ASP A 429 -7.70 1.79 21.04
N MET A 430 -7.51 1.55 19.73
CA MET A 430 -8.60 1.21 18.81
C MET A 430 -9.19 -0.17 19.09
N GLU A 431 -8.36 -1.19 19.36
CA GLU A 431 -8.83 -2.51 19.77
C GLU A 431 -9.66 -2.44 21.05
N SER A 432 -9.17 -1.70 22.05
CA SER A 432 -9.91 -1.45 23.30
C SER A 432 -11.22 -0.71 23.06
N GLY A 433 -11.23 0.29 22.18
CA GLY A 433 -12.43 1.05 21.83
C GLY A 433 -13.48 0.20 21.12
N VAL A 434 -13.08 -0.56 20.09
CA VAL A 434 -13.97 -1.41 19.29
C VAL A 434 -14.59 -2.52 20.14
N VAL A 435 -13.79 -3.24 20.93
CA VAL A 435 -14.33 -4.33 21.77
C VAL A 435 -15.23 -3.77 22.87
N THR A 436 -14.92 -2.60 23.43
CA THR A 436 -15.82 -1.91 24.37
C THR A 436 -17.15 -1.53 23.70
N ALA A 437 -17.11 -1.02 22.47
CA ALA A 437 -18.29 -0.72 21.69
C ALA A 437 -19.12 -1.98 21.37
N MET A 438 -18.48 -3.11 21.04
CA MET A 438 -19.15 -4.40 20.86
C MET A 438 -19.88 -4.86 22.13
N ARG A 439 -19.26 -4.69 23.31
CA ARG A 439 -19.91 -4.96 24.60
C ARG A 439 -21.07 -4.00 24.86
N ALA A 440 -20.89 -2.72 24.53
CA ALA A 440 -21.91 -1.68 24.70
C ALA A 440 -23.10 -1.89 23.75
N ALA A 441 -22.86 -2.37 22.54
CA ALA A 441 -23.88 -2.80 21.58
C ALA A 441 -24.70 -4.02 22.07
N GLY A 442 -24.26 -4.69 23.14
CA GLY A 442 -24.96 -5.82 23.73
C GLY A 442 -24.78 -7.12 22.96
N ILE A 443 -23.73 -7.24 22.14
CA ILE A 443 -23.36 -8.48 21.45
C ILE A 443 -23.11 -9.58 22.49
N GLN A 444 -23.79 -10.71 22.34
CA GLN A 444 -23.66 -11.87 23.23
C GLN A 444 -22.64 -12.88 22.67
N PRO A 445 -22.05 -13.75 23.51
CA PRO A 445 -21.08 -14.76 23.05
C PRO A 445 -21.59 -15.76 22.00
N GLY A 446 -22.92 -15.90 21.85
CA GLY A 446 -23.55 -16.75 20.85
C GLY A 446 -23.91 -16.05 19.54
N ASP A 447 -23.88 -14.71 19.52
CA ASP A 447 -24.23 -13.94 18.33
C ASP A 447 -23.06 -13.97 17.33
N GLU A 448 -23.37 -14.14 16.05
CA GLU A 448 -22.34 -14.18 15.00
C GLU A 448 -21.81 -12.77 14.74
N VAL A 449 -20.48 -12.64 14.63
CA VAL A 449 -19.83 -11.35 14.39
C VAL A 449 -19.00 -11.40 13.11
N ALA A 450 -19.23 -10.41 12.25
CA ALA A 450 -18.37 -10.09 11.12
C ALA A 450 -17.58 -8.82 11.43
N LEU A 451 -16.27 -8.85 11.20
CA LEU A 451 -15.40 -7.68 11.31
C LEU A 451 -14.95 -7.24 9.93
N TYR A 452 -15.25 -6.00 9.58
CA TYR A 452 -14.70 -5.33 8.41
C TYR A 452 -13.66 -4.29 8.83
N GLY A 453 -12.56 -4.19 8.08
CA GLY A 453 -11.69 -3.02 8.20
C GLY A 453 -10.84 -2.67 6.98
N HIS A 454 -10.66 -1.36 6.77
CA HIS A 454 -9.74 -0.81 5.76
C HIS A 454 -8.44 -0.36 6.42
N SER A 455 -7.29 -0.63 5.80
CA SER A 455 -5.99 -0.16 6.27
C SER A 455 -5.78 -0.51 7.77
N GLN A 456 -5.58 0.50 8.64
CA GLN A 456 -5.52 0.32 10.09
C GLN A 456 -6.71 -0.45 10.69
N GLY A 457 -7.93 -0.18 10.22
CA GLY A 457 -9.13 -0.86 10.69
C GLY A 457 -9.07 -2.36 10.42
N GLY A 458 -8.42 -2.76 9.31
CA GLY A 458 -8.19 -4.17 9.01
C GLY A 458 -7.18 -4.83 9.95
N ILE A 459 -6.14 -4.10 10.38
CA ILE A 459 -5.21 -4.54 11.45
C ILE A 459 -6.00 -4.78 12.74
N THR A 460 -6.84 -3.81 13.12
CA THR A 460 -7.70 -3.88 14.31
C THR A 460 -8.63 -5.10 14.23
N ALA A 461 -9.28 -5.32 13.08
CA ALA A 461 -10.18 -6.45 12.85
C ALA A 461 -9.48 -7.79 13.03
N VAL A 462 -8.29 -8.01 12.42
CA VAL A 462 -7.58 -9.29 12.53
C VAL A 462 -7.03 -9.52 13.94
N ASN A 463 -6.55 -8.48 14.62
CA ASN A 463 -6.05 -8.61 15.99
C ASN A 463 -7.18 -8.97 16.97
N ILE A 464 -8.38 -8.37 16.82
CA ILE A 464 -9.58 -8.74 17.60
C ILE A 464 -10.00 -10.18 17.31
N ALA A 465 -10.08 -10.57 16.03
CA ALA A 465 -10.51 -11.91 15.63
C ALA A 465 -9.55 -13.03 16.08
N ALA A 466 -8.26 -12.73 16.21
CA ALA A 466 -7.24 -13.70 16.60
C ALA A 466 -7.04 -13.84 18.12
N ASP A 467 -7.48 -12.87 18.93
CA ASP A 467 -7.20 -12.90 20.35
C ASP A 467 -8.08 -13.92 21.10
N PRO A 468 -7.50 -14.82 21.90
CA PRO A 468 -8.25 -15.90 22.55
C PRO A 468 -9.14 -15.44 23.70
N GLU A 469 -8.85 -14.32 24.37
CA GLU A 469 -9.74 -13.79 25.41
C GLU A 469 -10.94 -13.07 24.79
N VAL A 470 -10.74 -12.41 23.63
CA VAL A 470 -11.86 -11.90 22.81
C VAL A 470 -12.74 -13.06 22.32
N ALA A 471 -12.13 -14.15 21.83
CA ALA A 471 -12.85 -15.32 21.34
C ALA A 471 -13.71 -16.04 22.40
N LYS A 472 -13.47 -15.80 23.70
CA LYS A 472 -14.33 -16.28 24.79
C LYS A 472 -15.60 -15.45 24.97
N GLN A 473 -15.58 -14.19 24.54
CA GLN A 473 -16.69 -13.25 24.69
C GLN A 473 -17.49 -13.05 23.41
N PHE A 474 -16.89 -13.28 22.24
CA PHE A 474 -17.52 -13.04 20.94
C PHE A 474 -17.32 -14.22 19.99
N ASN A 475 -18.37 -14.55 19.25
CA ASN A 475 -18.29 -15.52 18.17
C ASN A 475 -17.98 -14.81 16.85
N VAL A 476 -16.73 -14.38 16.68
CA VAL A 476 -16.24 -13.88 15.38
C VAL A 476 -16.16 -15.04 14.39
N THR A 477 -16.94 -14.96 13.32
CA THR A 477 -17.06 -15.99 12.28
C THR A 477 -16.57 -15.50 10.91
N THR A 478 -16.55 -14.18 10.69
CA THR A 478 -16.27 -13.59 9.38
C THR A 478 -15.32 -12.39 9.51
N VAL A 479 -14.32 -12.30 8.63
CA VAL A 479 -13.42 -11.14 8.55
C VAL A 479 -13.28 -10.68 7.10
N LEU A 480 -13.39 -9.38 6.87
CA LEU A 480 -13.10 -8.76 5.58
C LEU A 480 -12.10 -7.63 5.79
N THR A 481 -10.99 -7.65 5.06
CA THR A 481 -10.03 -6.53 5.09
C THR A 481 -9.71 -6.01 3.70
N ALA A 482 -9.58 -4.68 3.57
CA ALA A 482 -9.11 -4.04 2.35
C ALA A 482 -7.84 -3.23 2.60
N GLY A 483 -6.76 -3.54 1.88
CA GLY A 483 -5.49 -2.81 1.95
C GLY A 483 -4.78 -2.86 3.30
N ALA A 484 -5.10 -3.84 4.15
CA ALA A 484 -4.56 -3.90 5.51
C ALA A 484 -3.28 -4.74 5.58
N PRO A 485 -2.24 -4.31 6.34
CA PRO A 485 -1.09 -5.15 6.66
C PRO A 485 -1.49 -6.17 7.72
N THR A 486 -1.76 -7.42 7.32
CA THR A 486 -2.31 -8.47 8.21
C THR A 486 -1.48 -9.74 8.29
N ALA A 487 -0.29 -9.75 7.70
CA ALA A 487 0.54 -10.97 7.62
C ALA A 487 1.11 -11.42 8.97
N HIS A 488 1.08 -10.54 9.98
CA HIS A 488 1.51 -10.85 11.34
C HIS A 488 0.51 -11.72 12.12
N VAL A 489 -0.74 -11.84 11.63
CA VAL A 489 -1.81 -12.56 12.34
C VAL A 489 -2.15 -13.88 11.66
N GLN A 490 -2.27 -14.91 12.49
CA GLN A 490 -2.94 -16.16 12.16
C GLN A 490 -4.36 -16.13 12.74
N LEU A 491 -5.38 -16.17 11.87
CA LEU A 491 -6.76 -16.27 12.29
C LEU A 491 -7.10 -17.72 12.69
N PRO A 492 -8.03 -17.93 13.65
CA PRO A 492 -8.55 -19.27 13.96
C PRO A 492 -9.23 -19.91 12.75
N ASP A 493 -9.08 -21.23 12.58
CA ASP A 493 -9.60 -21.95 11.41
C ASP A 493 -11.11 -21.78 11.18
N LYS A 494 -11.88 -21.48 12.23
CA LYS A 494 -13.33 -21.25 12.14
C LYS A 494 -13.74 -19.91 11.51
N VAL A 495 -12.78 -19.00 11.29
CA VAL A 495 -13.04 -17.66 10.77
C VAL A 495 -12.93 -17.67 9.25
N HIS A 496 -14.02 -17.28 8.57
CA HIS A 496 -14.08 -17.08 7.12
C HIS A 496 -13.56 -15.70 6.76
N ALA A 497 -12.32 -15.64 6.28
CA ALA A 497 -11.61 -14.39 6.00
C ALA A 497 -11.40 -14.14 4.50
N LEU A 498 -11.68 -12.91 4.07
CA LEU A 498 -11.31 -12.39 2.75
C LEU A 498 -10.40 -11.18 2.94
N HIS A 499 -9.20 -11.24 2.38
CA HIS A 499 -8.25 -10.13 2.34
C HIS A 499 -8.13 -9.63 0.90
N LEU A 500 -8.46 -8.36 0.68
CA LEU A 500 -8.24 -7.67 -0.59
C LEU A 500 -6.93 -6.91 -0.52
N GLU A 501 -6.00 -7.22 -1.41
CA GLU A 501 -4.67 -6.60 -1.48
C GLU A 501 -4.41 -6.09 -2.89
N ASN A 502 -4.00 -4.83 -3.01
CA ASN A 502 -3.63 -4.26 -4.30
C ASN A 502 -2.12 -4.30 -4.47
N THR A 503 -1.63 -4.83 -5.60
CA THR A 503 -0.18 -4.96 -5.86
C THR A 503 0.51 -3.61 -6.03
N ALA A 504 -0.25 -2.58 -6.42
CA ALA A 504 0.21 -1.20 -6.48
C ALA A 504 0.09 -0.46 -5.12
N ASP A 505 -0.50 -1.08 -4.11
CA ASP A 505 -0.63 -0.55 -2.75
C ASP A 505 0.46 -1.13 -1.84
N ALA A 506 1.38 -0.27 -1.38
CA ALA A 506 2.46 -0.69 -0.50
C ALA A 506 2.03 -0.98 0.95
N VAL A 507 0.82 -0.62 1.37
CA VAL A 507 0.42 -0.72 2.78
C VAL A 507 0.27 -2.16 3.25
N PRO A 508 -0.40 -3.10 2.54
CA PRO A 508 -0.41 -4.51 2.91
C PRO A 508 0.99 -5.10 3.14
N ALA A 509 1.94 -4.71 2.28
CA ALA A 509 3.33 -5.16 2.29
C ALA A 509 4.12 -4.72 3.53
N LEU A 510 3.63 -3.75 4.31
CA LEU A 510 4.33 -3.26 5.51
C LEU A 510 4.49 -4.33 6.61
N SER A 511 3.71 -5.41 6.56
CA SER A 511 3.89 -6.57 7.44
C SER A 511 5.16 -7.38 7.13
N GLY A 512 5.82 -7.10 6.00
CA GLY A 512 7.07 -7.72 5.58
C GLY A 512 6.95 -9.21 5.22
N GLY A 513 5.74 -9.70 4.97
CA GLY A 513 5.50 -11.02 4.41
C GLY A 513 4.10 -11.20 3.86
N PRO A 514 3.88 -12.32 3.14
CA PRO A 514 2.59 -12.58 2.52
C PRO A 514 1.55 -12.86 3.61
N THR A 515 0.36 -12.32 3.41
CA THR A 515 -0.80 -12.63 4.25
C THR A 515 -1.09 -14.14 4.18
N PRO A 516 -1.17 -14.86 5.31
CA PRO A 516 -1.39 -16.30 5.27
C PRO A 516 -2.71 -16.67 4.57
N THR A 517 -2.71 -17.79 3.85
CA THR A 517 -3.89 -18.34 3.17
C THR A 517 -4.28 -19.69 3.76
N GLY A 518 -5.53 -20.10 3.63
CA GLY A 518 -6.00 -21.39 4.13
C GLY A 518 -7.41 -21.71 3.64
N ALA A 519 -7.97 -22.84 4.08
CA ALA A 519 -9.29 -23.30 3.62
C ALA A 519 -10.41 -22.27 3.84
N ASN A 520 -10.35 -21.53 4.95
CA ASN A 520 -11.30 -20.46 5.28
C ASN A 520 -10.67 -19.06 5.20
N ARG A 521 -9.51 -18.92 4.54
CA ARG A 521 -8.79 -17.63 4.45
C ARG A 521 -8.27 -17.40 3.04
N VAL A 522 -8.91 -16.49 2.36
CA VAL A 522 -8.65 -16.15 0.96
C VAL A 522 -7.98 -14.79 0.88
N VAL A 523 -6.94 -14.68 0.05
CA VAL A 523 -6.31 -13.42 -0.32
C VAL A 523 -6.56 -13.21 -1.80
N VAL A 524 -7.24 -12.12 -2.15
CA VAL A 524 -7.46 -11.71 -3.53
C VAL A 524 -6.52 -10.54 -3.82
N GLN A 525 -5.55 -10.79 -4.69
CA GLN A 525 -4.63 -9.77 -5.18
C GLN A 525 -5.19 -9.12 -6.44
N VAL A 526 -5.21 -7.79 -6.44
CA VAL A 526 -5.66 -6.98 -7.59
C VAL A 526 -4.54 -6.10 -8.07
N ASP A 527 -4.43 -5.92 -9.38
CA ASP A 527 -3.55 -4.91 -9.97
C ASP A 527 -4.40 -3.78 -10.55
N THR A 528 -4.31 -2.60 -9.94
CA THR A 528 -5.03 -1.40 -10.42
C THR A 528 -4.21 -0.54 -11.37
N HIS A 529 -2.91 -0.80 -11.55
CA HIS A 529 -2.03 -0.03 -12.43
C HIS A 529 -2.48 -0.12 -13.90
N GLU A 530 -2.82 -1.32 -14.36
CA GLU A 530 -3.27 -1.54 -15.76
C GLU A 530 -4.68 -0.99 -16.05
N LYS A 531 -5.44 -0.63 -15.01
CA LYS A 531 -6.83 -0.14 -15.14
C LYS A 531 -6.93 1.38 -15.28
N GLY A 532 -5.81 2.10 -15.33
CA GLY A 532 -5.78 3.56 -15.52
C GLY A 532 -6.42 4.36 -14.38
N ILE A 533 -6.56 3.76 -13.19
CA ILE A 533 -7.06 4.43 -11.98
C ILE A 533 -5.98 5.41 -11.51
N LYS A 534 -6.22 6.72 -11.69
CA LYS A 534 -5.26 7.80 -11.37
C LYS A 534 -5.20 8.17 -9.88
N THR A 535 -5.99 7.51 -9.04
CA THR A 535 -6.12 7.78 -7.60
C THR A 535 -5.11 6.95 -6.80
N TYR A 536 -4.70 7.43 -5.62
CA TYR A 536 -3.82 6.69 -4.72
C TYR A 536 -4.37 5.27 -4.47
N PRO A 537 -3.61 4.19 -4.77
CA PRO A 537 -4.15 2.81 -4.78
C PRO A 537 -4.66 2.30 -3.45
N HIS A 538 -4.22 2.92 -2.36
CA HIS A 538 -4.62 2.54 -1.01
C HIS A 538 -5.98 3.13 -0.58
N ASP A 539 -6.56 4.06 -1.36
CA ASP A 539 -7.86 4.66 -1.03
C ASP A 539 -8.97 3.59 -1.02
N SER A 540 -9.84 3.65 -0.02
CA SER A 540 -10.95 2.70 0.13
C SER A 540 -11.90 2.69 -1.07
N GLY A 541 -12.08 3.82 -1.76
CA GLY A 541 -12.88 3.90 -2.98
C GLY A 541 -12.24 3.15 -4.16
N VAL A 542 -10.91 3.07 -4.22
CA VAL A 542 -10.21 2.24 -5.22
C VAL A 542 -10.48 0.76 -4.95
N TYR A 543 -10.39 0.33 -3.68
CA TYR A 543 -10.73 -1.04 -3.28
C TYR A 543 -12.21 -1.36 -3.54
N ALA A 544 -13.13 -0.45 -3.26
CA ALA A 544 -14.55 -0.65 -3.58
C ALA A 544 -14.77 -0.81 -5.08
N GLN A 545 -14.21 0.10 -5.89
CA GLN A 545 -14.35 0.08 -7.34
C GLN A 545 -13.80 -1.21 -7.97
N VAL A 546 -12.59 -1.64 -7.56
CA VAL A 546 -11.98 -2.84 -8.14
C VAL A 546 -12.73 -4.10 -7.72
N THR A 547 -13.21 -4.15 -6.47
CA THR A 547 -14.00 -5.26 -5.94
C THR A 547 -15.35 -5.37 -6.63
N GLN A 548 -16.01 -4.24 -6.89
CA GLN A 548 -17.25 -4.22 -7.67
C GLN A 548 -17.04 -4.83 -9.06
N GLY A 549 -15.88 -4.59 -9.67
CA GLY A 549 -15.49 -5.23 -10.93
C GLY A 549 -15.31 -6.74 -10.82
N LEU A 550 -14.74 -7.24 -9.72
CA LEU A 550 -14.59 -8.68 -9.46
C LEU A 550 -15.93 -9.37 -9.22
N GLU A 551 -16.80 -8.76 -8.43
CA GLU A 551 -18.17 -9.23 -8.18
C GLU A 551 -18.97 -9.29 -9.49
N GLY A 552 -18.91 -8.23 -10.29
CA GLY A 552 -19.58 -8.19 -11.60
C GLY A 552 -19.04 -9.21 -12.62
N ALA A 553 -17.78 -9.65 -12.46
CA ALA A 553 -17.16 -10.69 -13.27
C ALA A 553 -17.42 -12.12 -12.73
N GLY A 554 -17.98 -12.26 -11.52
CA GLY A 554 -18.17 -13.55 -10.86
C GLY A 554 -16.85 -14.22 -10.48
N GLU A 555 -15.86 -13.46 -10.01
CA GLU A 555 -14.57 -14.00 -9.54
C GLU A 555 -14.81 -15.08 -8.46
N PRO A 556 -14.44 -16.36 -8.69
CA PRO A 556 -14.85 -17.46 -7.82
C PRO A 556 -14.47 -17.28 -6.35
N ALA A 557 -13.28 -16.75 -6.08
CA ALA A 557 -12.78 -16.50 -4.73
C ALA A 557 -13.62 -15.47 -3.97
N VAL A 558 -14.13 -14.44 -4.66
CA VAL A 558 -15.00 -13.40 -4.10
C VAL A 558 -16.43 -13.91 -3.97
N GLU A 559 -16.92 -14.65 -4.96
CA GLU A 559 -18.29 -15.18 -4.98
C GLU A 559 -18.52 -16.22 -3.87
N GLU A 560 -17.59 -17.15 -3.68
CA GLU A 560 -17.69 -18.18 -2.63
C GLU A 560 -17.73 -17.57 -1.22
N TRP A 561 -16.86 -16.58 -0.96
CA TRP A 561 -16.88 -15.87 0.31
C TRP A 561 -18.16 -15.02 0.46
N SER A 562 -18.62 -14.38 -0.62
CA SER A 562 -19.82 -13.55 -0.61
C SER A 562 -21.08 -14.35 -0.32
N GLU A 563 -21.18 -15.61 -0.76
CA GLU A 563 -22.33 -16.47 -0.43
C GLU A 563 -22.51 -16.65 1.09
N HIS A 564 -21.42 -16.92 1.80
CA HIS A 564 -21.42 -16.98 3.27
C HIS A 564 -21.81 -15.63 3.88
N TYR A 565 -21.31 -14.52 3.31
CA TYR A 565 -21.58 -13.18 3.80
C TYR A 565 -23.02 -12.72 3.59
N ARG A 566 -23.65 -13.08 2.47
CA ARG A 566 -25.08 -12.80 2.18
C ARG A 566 -25.99 -13.46 3.23
N GLN A 567 -25.71 -14.71 3.57
CA GLN A 567 -26.43 -15.45 4.61
C GLN A 567 -26.25 -14.81 5.99
N PHE A 568 -25.02 -14.41 6.32
CA PHE A 568 -24.72 -13.68 7.55
C PHE A 568 -25.54 -12.37 7.66
N LEU A 569 -25.72 -11.65 6.55
CA LEU A 569 -26.49 -10.39 6.51
C LEU A 569 -28.01 -10.57 6.39
N GLY A 570 -28.49 -11.82 6.36
CA GLY A 570 -29.92 -12.12 6.24
C GLY A 570 -30.52 -11.74 4.88
N GLU A 571 -29.69 -11.65 3.83
CA GLU A 571 -30.19 -11.30 2.50
C GLU A 571 -31.17 -12.37 1.99
N GLY A 572 -32.36 -11.91 1.55
CA GLY A 572 -33.40 -12.80 1.04
C GLY A 572 -34.11 -13.65 2.11
N GLU A 573 -33.79 -13.50 3.39
CA GLU A 573 -34.47 -14.22 4.46
C GLU A 573 -35.93 -13.79 4.59
N GLN A 574 -36.85 -14.76 4.45
CA GLN A 574 -38.28 -14.55 4.64
C GLN A 574 -38.93 -15.75 5.32
N ARG A 575 -39.94 -15.49 6.16
CA ARG A 575 -40.77 -16.51 6.79
C ARG A 575 -42.24 -16.10 6.74
N THR A 576 -43.09 -16.99 6.25
CA THR A 576 -44.55 -16.82 6.33
C THR A 576 -45.07 -17.40 7.65
N LEU A 577 -45.73 -16.57 8.45
CA LEU A 577 -46.40 -16.96 9.69
C LEU A 577 -47.73 -17.67 9.41
N ALA A 578 -48.30 -18.31 10.42
CA ALA A 578 -49.54 -19.08 10.31
C ALA A 578 -50.77 -18.22 9.88
N ASP A 579 -50.72 -16.91 10.09
CA ASP A 579 -51.74 -15.95 9.69
C ASP A 579 -51.53 -15.38 8.26
N GLY A 580 -50.50 -15.85 7.56
CA GLY A 580 -50.13 -15.38 6.22
C GLY A 580 -49.18 -14.17 6.20
N THR A 581 -48.79 -13.63 7.36
CA THR A 581 -47.83 -12.52 7.44
C THR A 581 -46.44 -12.96 6.98
N VAL A 582 -45.79 -12.20 6.10
CA VAL A 582 -44.39 -12.41 5.71
C VAL A 582 -43.50 -11.56 6.60
N VAL A 583 -42.58 -12.20 7.32
CA VAL A 583 -41.52 -11.57 8.11
C VAL A 583 -40.21 -11.68 7.34
N THR A 584 -39.45 -10.60 7.28
CA THR A 584 -38.11 -10.56 6.66
C THR A 584 -37.06 -10.21 7.71
N ALA A 585 -35.79 -10.45 7.41
CA ALA A 585 -34.71 -9.93 8.25
C ALA A 585 -34.77 -8.40 8.31
N THR A 586 -34.30 -7.83 9.44
CA THR A 586 -34.26 -6.38 9.66
C THR A 586 -32.89 -5.96 10.19
N ALA A 587 -32.45 -4.74 9.88
CA ALA A 587 -31.21 -4.19 10.42
C ALA A 587 -31.43 -2.95 11.29
N SER A 588 -30.53 -2.78 12.24
CA SER A 588 -30.40 -1.56 13.04
C SER A 588 -28.94 -1.23 13.25
N GLU A 589 -28.59 0.04 13.38
CA GLU A 589 -27.23 0.54 13.48
C GLU A 589 -27.02 1.36 14.75
N VAL A 590 -25.84 1.23 15.35
CA VAL A 590 -25.30 2.17 16.35
C VAL A 590 -23.88 2.56 15.94
N VAL A 591 -23.53 3.82 16.11
CA VAL A 591 -22.19 4.35 15.80
C VAL A 591 -21.51 4.81 17.08
N TYR A 592 -20.22 4.49 17.21
CA TYR A 592 -19.40 4.89 18.33
C TYR A 592 -18.21 5.74 17.89
N ASP A 593 -17.97 6.82 18.62
CA ASP A 593 -16.76 7.62 18.52
C ASP A 593 -15.71 7.12 19.53
N ILE A 594 -14.48 6.88 19.09
CA ILE A 594 -13.36 6.44 19.91
C ILE A 594 -12.34 7.56 19.97
N LYS A 595 -12.01 8.01 21.18
CA LYS A 595 -11.09 9.11 21.41
C LYS A 595 -10.05 8.75 22.47
N ARG A 596 -8.76 8.90 22.15
CA ARG A 596 -7.67 8.78 23.12
C ARG A 596 -7.66 9.99 24.06
N THR A 597 -7.49 9.75 25.35
CA THR A 597 -7.44 10.79 26.38
C THR A 597 -6.07 10.89 27.02
N PHE A 598 -5.72 12.09 27.53
CA PHE A 598 -4.42 12.39 28.15
C PHE A 598 -4.61 13.01 29.54
N ASP A 599 -3.52 13.17 30.30
CA ASP A 599 -3.51 13.73 31.67
C ASP A 599 -3.40 15.26 31.73
#